data_AF-A0A6C6XEI9-F1
#
_entry.id   AF-A0A6C6XEI9-F1
#
_cell.length_a   1.000
_cell.length_b   1.000
_cell.length_c   1.000
_cell.angle_alpha   90.00
_cell.angle_beta   90.00
_cell.angle_gamma   90.00
#
_symmetry.space_group_name_H-M   'P 1'
#
loop_
_entity.id
_entity.type
_entity.pdbx_description
1 polymer ?
#
loop_
_entity_poly.entity_id
_entity_poly.type
_entity_poly.pdbx_seq_one_letter_code
_entity_poly.pdbx_strand_id
1 'polypeptide(L)'
;MASELKTELLDTFRQFRLIPKQFDYLVRELRTSMDRVRTQERLIIRTCVEYGKMPKKSFVALFTGNESSEAWLDEILASDKPYAEKIRRSEDDIRRCILKLKAIEGETSLPVQSIKDISRRMSIGEAKARRA
;
A
#
# COMPACT_ATOMS: atom_id res chain seq x y z
N MET A 1 20.46 10.50 14.26
CA MET A 1 19.41 11.40 14.80
C MET A 1 17.99 10.88 14.59
N ALA A 2 17.40 10.90 13.38
CA ALA A 2 15.98 10.51 13.21
C ALA A 2 15.69 9.01 13.51
N SER A 3 16.65 8.12 13.21
CA SER A 3 16.55 6.69 13.52
C SER A 3 16.67 6.38 15.03
N GLU A 4 17.47 7.17 15.75
CA GLU A 4 17.69 7.03 17.20
C GLU A 4 16.43 7.45 17.98
N LEU A 5 15.85 8.60 17.63
CA LEU A 5 14.58 9.07 18.21
C LEU A 5 13.43 8.07 18.00
N LYS A 6 13.36 7.46 16.81
CA LYS A 6 12.36 6.42 16.52
C LYS A 6 12.56 5.19 17.40
N THR A 7 13.80 4.80 17.66
CA THR A 7 14.13 3.62 18.47
C THR A 7 13.80 3.88 19.94
N GLU A 8 14.17 5.04 20.46
CA GLU A 8 13.86 5.46 21.84
C GLU A 8 12.34 5.55 22.09
N LEU A 9 11.59 6.10 21.14
CA LEU A 9 10.13 6.10 21.19
C LEU A 9 9.56 4.67 21.22
N LEU A 10 10.08 3.78 20.36
CA LEU A 10 9.62 2.38 20.30
C LEU A 10 9.92 1.63 21.60
N ASP A 11 11.09 1.83 22.19
CA ASP A 11 11.49 1.17 23.43
C ASP A 11 10.69 1.70 24.62
N THR A 12 10.36 2.99 24.65
CA THR A 12 9.43 3.56 25.63
C THR A 12 8.02 3.01 25.41
N PHE A 13 7.55 2.96 24.15
CA PHE A 13 6.21 2.48 23.82
C PHE A 13 5.99 1.02 24.24
N ARG A 14 7.02 0.18 24.12
CA ARG A 14 6.98 -1.24 24.54
C ARG A 14 6.84 -1.44 26.05
N GLN A 15 7.21 -0.44 26.86
CA GLN A 15 7.07 -0.52 28.31
C GLN A 15 5.61 -0.36 28.76
N PHE A 16 4.75 0.23 27.93
CA PHE A 16 3.33 0.32 28.23
C PHE A 16 2.66 -1.06 28.16
N ARG A 17 2.13 -1.52 29.29
CA ARG A 17 1.22 -2.67 29.34
C ARG A 17 -0.16 -2.23 28.89
N LEU A 18 -0.37 -2.18 27.58
CA LEU A 18 -1.65 -1.83 26.96
C LEU A 18 -2.74 -2.82 27.39
N ILE A 19 -3.94 -2.30 27.62
CA ILE A 19 -5.13 -3.11 27.85
C ILE A 19 -5.40 -3.91 26.56
N PRO A 20 -5.66 -5.23 26.63
CA PRO A 20 -5.83 -6.07 25.43
C PRO A 20 -6.81 -5.50 24.40
N LYS A 21 -7.96 -4.96 24.85
CA LYS A 21 -8.97 -4.33 23.98
C LYS A 21 -8.43 -3.14 23.17
N GLN A 22 -7.53 -2.34 23.74
CA GLN A 22 -6.91 -1.19 23.06
C GLN A 22 -5.92 -1.67 22.00
N PHE A 23 -5.15 -2.72 22.30
CA PHE A 23 -4.26 -3.34 21.34
C PHE A 23 -5.04 -3.94 20.15
N ASP A 24 -6.13 -4.65 20.42
CA ASP A 24 -7.00 -5.23 19.38
C ASP A 24 -7.61 -4.16 18.48
N TYR A 25 -7.95 -2.99 19.04
CA TYR A 25 -8.41 -1.83 18.27
C TYR A 25 -7.33 -1.34 17.30
N LEU A 26 -6.09 -1.13 17.77
CA LEU A 26 -4.98 -0.69 16.92
C LEU A 26 -4.68 -1.70 15.79
N VAL A 27 -4.71 -2.99 16.10
CA VAL A 27 -4.52 -4.06 15.10
C VAL A 27 -5.63 -4.02 14.05
N ARG A 28 -6.87 -3.79 14.46
CA ARG A 28 -8.01 -3.70 13.55
C ARG A 28 -7.88 -2.53 12.58
N GLU A 29 -7.51 -1.35 13.07
CA GLU A 29 -7.31 -0.16 12.23
C GLU A 29 -6.22 -0.39 11.17
N LEU A 30 -5.11 -1.04 11.56
CA LEU A 30 -4.06 -1.40 10.61
C LEU A 30 -4.55 -2.38 9.54
N ARG A 31 -5.34 -3.41 9.93
CA ARG A 31 -5.91 -4.37 8.98
C ARG A 31 -6.87 -3.70 8.01
N THR A 32 -7.77 -2.86 8.50
CA THR A 32 -8.71 -2.09 7.68
C THR A 32 -7.97 -1.20 6.68
N SER A 33 -6.92 -0.52 7.11
CA SER A 33 -6.08 0.31 6.24
C SER A 33 -5.41 -0.52 5.14
N MET A 34 -4.84 -1.68 5.50
CA MET A 34 -4.24 -2.59 4.52
C MET A 34 -5.27 -3.16 3.53
N ASP A 35 -6.48 -3.49 3.97
CA ASP A 35 -7.52 -4.02 3.09
C ASP A 35 -8.00 -2.97 2.08
N ARG A 36 -8.07 -1.70 2.51
CA ARG A 36 -8.33 -0.55 1.60
C ARG A 36 -7.23 -0.41 0.56
N VAL A 37 -5.96 -0.49 0.96
CA VAL A 37 -4.81 -0.48 0.03
C VAL A 37 -4.92 -1.62 -0.99
N ARG A 38 -5.12 -2.86 -0.52
CA ARG A 38 -5.24 -4.04 -1.40
C ARG A 38 -6.38 -3.91 -2.40
N THR A 39 -7.48 -3.31 -1.97
CA THR A 39 -8.63 -3.07 -2.85
C THR A 39 -8.25 -2.15 -4.01
N GLN A 40 -7.56 -1.04 -3.73
CA GLN A 40 -7.13 -0.12 -4.80
C GLN A 40 -6.06 -0.77 -5.69
N GLU A 41 -5.06 -1.45 -5.12
CA GLU A 41 -4.02 -2.14 -5.89
C GLU A 41 -4.62 -3.18 -6.85
N ARG A 42 -5.61 -3.97 -6.40
CA ARG A 42 -6.29 -4.97 -7.24
C ARG A 42 -7.08 -4.33 -8.38
N LEU A 43 -7.76 -3.21 -8.11
CA LEU A 43 -8.47 -2.47 -9.15
C LEU A 43 -7.49 -1.96 -10.21
N ILE A 44 -6.38 -1.35 -9.79
CA ILE A 44 -5.35 -0.86 -10.70
C ILE A 44 -4.75 -2.01 -11.52
N ILE A 45 -4.39 -3.13 -10.88
CA ILE A 45 -3.85 -4.31 -11.58
C ILE A 45 -4.84 -4.82 -12.62
N ARG A 46 -6.12 -4.96 -12.26
CA ARG A 46 -7.16 -5.42 -13.19
C ARG A 46 -7.27 -4.47 -14.39
N THR A 47 -7.30 -3.16 -14.15
CA THR A 47 -7.37 -2.15 -15.22
C THR A 47 -6.17 -2.18 -16.14
N CYS A 48 -4.95 -2.18 -15.62
CA CYS A 48 -3.74 -2.14 -16.45
C CYS A 48 -3.44 -3.50 -17.13
N VAL A 49 -3.51 -4.60 -16.38
CA VAL A 49 -3.07 -5.92 -16.83
C VAL A 49 -4.17 -6.66 -17.56
N GLU A 50 -5.37 -6.75 -16.98
CA GLU A 50 -6.46 -7.56 -17.56
C GLU A 50 -7.16 -6.83 -18.72
N TYR A 51 -7.51 -5.55 -18.54
CA TYR A 51 -8.20 -4.75 -19.56
C TYR A 51 -7.22 -4.06 -20.51
N GLY A 52 -6.17 -3.41 -19.98
CA GLY A 52 -5.13 -2.76 -20.76
C GLY A 52 -4.23 -3.73 -21.53
N LYS A 53 -4.24 -5.03 -21.17
CA LYS A 53 -3.34 -6.06 -21.72
C LYS A 53 -1.85 -5.77 -21.52
N MET A 54 -1.52 -4.96 -20.50
CA MET A 54 -0.14 -4.72 -20.11
C MET A 54 0.47 -5.99 -19.49
N PRO A 55 1.69 -6.40 -19.88
CA PRO A 55 2.36 -7.51 -19.21
C PRO A 55 2.56 -7.25 -17.71
N LYS A 56 2.14 -8.20 -16.87
CA LYS A 56 2.21 -8.08 -15.39
C LYS A 56 3.61 -7.74 -14.90
N LYS A 57 4.66 -8.30 -15.51
CA LYS A 57 6.07 -8.02 -15.14
C LYS A 57 6.42 -6.56 -15.35
N SER A 58 6.00 -5.96 -16.47
CA SER A 58 6.21 -4.55 -16.77
C SER A 58 5.42 -3.66 -15.81
N PHE A 59 4.18 -4.03 -15.49
CA PHE A 59 3.37 -3.30 -14.51
C PHE A 59 4.03 -3.27 -13.13
N VAL A 60 4.44 -4.44 -12.61
CA VAL A 60 5.06 -4.55 -11.28
C VAL A 60 6.33 -3.72 -11.17
N ALA A 61 7.13 -3.66 -12.25
CA ALA A 61 8.38 -2.88 -12.27
C ALA A 61 8.15 -1.36 -12.12
N LEU A 62 7.05 -0.82 -12.67
CA LEU A 62 6.72 0.61 -12.59
C LEU A 62 5.92 0.96 -11.34
N PHE A 63 5.02 0.05 -10.92
CA PHE A 63 4.09 0.29 -9.82
C PHE A 63 4.73 0.15 -8.44
N THR A 64 5.63 -0.82 -8.26
CA THR A 64 6.26 -1.08 -6.95
C THR A 64 7.24 0.04 -6.61
N GLY A 65 7.06 0.76 -5.50
CA GLY A 65 7.87 1.96 -5.21
C GLY A 65 7.08 3.25 -5.31
N ASN A 66 6.08 3.25 -6.18
CA ASN A 66 5.41 4.46 -6.64
C ASN A 66 3.89 4.31 -6.53
N GLU A 67 3.38 3.44 -5.65
CA GLU A 67 1.97 3.03 -5.63
C GLU A 67 0.99 4.22 -5.51
N SER A 68 1.37 5.26 -4.76
CA SER A 68 0.58 6.49 -4.58
C SER A 68 1.02 7.65 -5.48
N SER A 69 2.05 7.48 -6.31
CA SER A 69 2.49 8.50 -7.28
C SER A 69 1.72 8.35 -8.58
N GLU A 70 1.52 9.47 -9.29
CA GLU A 70 0.94 9.46 -10.64
C GLU A 70 2.01 9.27 -11.73
N ALA A 71 3.29 9.43 -11.38
CA ALA A 71 4.40 9.41 -12.33
C ALA A 71 4.49 8.11 -13.14
N TRP A 72 4.22 6.95 -12.52
CA TRP A 72 4.25 5.66 -13.23
C TRP A 72 3.12 5.54 -14.26
N LEU A 73 1.98 6.19 -14.02
CA LEU A 73 0.87 6.22 -14.96
C LEU A 73 1.20 7.15 -16.12
N ASP A 74 1.74 8.34 -15.83
CA ASP A 74 2.16 9.30 -16.83
C ASP A 74 3.23 8.70 -17.77
N GLU A 75 4.19 7.94 -17.23
CA GLU A 75 5.19 7.21 -18.03
C GLU A 75 4.55 6.19 -18.99
N ILE A 76 3.51 5.47 -18.54
CA ILE A 76 2.79 4.52 -19.39
C ILE A 76 2.03 5.26 -20.50
N LEU A 77 1.35 6.35 -20.15
CA LEU A 77 0.53 7.13 -21.09
C LEU A 77 1.35 7.89 -22.13
N ALA A 78 2.59 8.25 -21.78
CA ALA A 78 3.57 8.86 -22.68
C ALA A 78 4.31 7.83 -23.55
N SER A 79 4.17 6.53 -23.27
CA SER A 79 4.84 5.48 -24.05
C SER A 79 4.07 5.11 -25.32
N ASP A 80 4.78 4.81 -26.41
CA ASP A 80 4.19 4.32 -27.68
C ASP A 80 3.80 2.83 -27.63
N LYS A 81 3.58 2.28 -26.43
CA LYS A 81 3.30 0.86 -26.27
C LYS A 81 1.83 0.57 -26.61
N PRO A 82 1.52 -0.63 -27.16
CA PRO A 82 0.18 -0.95 -27.64
C PRO A 82 -0.91 -0.97 -26.54
N TYR A 83 -0.51 -1.02 -25.27
CA TYR A 83 -1.42 -0.95 -24.13
C TYR A 83 -1.70 0.48 -23.64
N ALA A 84 -0.91 1.48 -24.03
CA ALA A 84 -1.05 2.86 -23.56
C ALA A 84 -2.42 3.45 -23.94
N GLU A 85 -2.86 3.28 -25.18
CA GLU A 85 -4.17 3.75 -25.65
C GLU A 85 -5.35 3.10 -24.92
N LYS A 86 -5.23 1.81 -24.55
CA LYS A 86 -6.28 1.13 -23.78
C LYS A 86 -6.33 1.63 -22.34
N ILE A 87 -5.17 1.85 -21.74
CA ILE A 87 -5.04 2.38 -20.37
C ILE A 87 -5.55 3.82 -20.31
N ARG A 88 -5.28 4.64 -21.34
CA ARG A 88 -5.76 6.02 -21.45
C ARG A 88 -7.29 6.13 -21.34
N ARG A 89 -8.03 5.17 -21.89
CA ARG A 89 -9.50 5.13 -21.76
C ARG A 89 -10.01 4.91 -20.34
N SER A 90 -9.16 4.38 -19.45
CA SER A 90 -9.48 4.12 -18.04
C SER A 90 -8.62 4.98 -17.10
N GLU A 91 -7.98 6.02 -17.62
CA GLU A 91 -7.04 6.87 -16.88
C GLU A 91 -7.68 7.47 -15.62
N ASP A 92 -8.88 8.05 -15.77
CA ASP A 92 -9.61 8.67 -14.67
C ASP A 92 -9.85 7.71 -13.51
N ASP A 93 -10.21 6.46 -13.82
CA ASP A 93 -10.46 5.44 -12.81
C ASP A 93 -9.17 5.00 -12.10
N ILE A 94 -8.05 4.93 -12.83
CA ILE A 94 -6.74 4.66 -12.24
C ILE A 94 -6.30 5.82 -11.35
N ARG A 95 -6.39 7.08 -11.82
CA ARG A 95 -6.06 8.27 -11.02
C ARG A 95 -6.92 8.37 -9.76
N ARG A 96 -8.22 8.01 -9.83
CA ARG A 96 -9.09 7.90 -8.65
C ARG A 96 -8.59 6.85 -7.64
N CYS A 97 -8.10 5.70 -8.11
CA CYS A 97 -7.52 4.68 -7.23
C CYS A 97 -6.23 5.18 -6.57
N ILE A 98 -5.36 5.87 -7.32
CA ILE A 98 -4.13 6.49 -6.80
C ILE A 98 -4.47 7.57 -5.76
N LEU A 99 -5.48 8.40 -6.01
CA LEU A 99 -5.94 9.41 -5.06
C LEU A 99 -6.43 8.78 -3.75
N LYS A 100 -7.15 7.64 -3.83
CA LYS A 100 -7.55 6.89 -2.63
C LYS A 100 -6.35 6.30 -1.88
N LEU A 101 -5.30 5.89 -2.58
CA LEU A 101 -4.04 5.46 -1.95
C LEU A 101 -3.37 6.65 -1.23
N LYS A 102 -3.26 7.82 -1.88
CA LYS A 102 -2.76 9.05 -1.25
C LYS A 102 -3.58 9.46 -0.02
N ALA A 103 -4.91 9.31 -0.06
CA ALA A 103 -5.76 9.59 1.09
C ALA A 103 -5.45 8.67 2.28
N ILE A 104 -5.21 7.37 2.03
CA ILE A 104 -4.79 6.42 3.08
C ILE A 104 -3.43 6.83 3.66
N GLU A 105 -2.48 7.29 2.83
CA GLU A 105 -1.20 7.80 3.32
C GLU A 105 -1.39 9.04 4.22
N GLY A 106 -2.30 9.95 3.85
CA GLY A 106 -2.65 11.11 4.67
C GLY A 106 -3.29 10.73 6.02
N GLU A 107 -4.26 9.81 6.01
CA GLU A 107 -4.94 9.33 7.22
C GLU A 107 -4.00 8.59 8.17
N THR A 108 -3.09 7.78 7.64
CA THR A 108 -2.17 6.96 8.44
C THR A 108 -0.83 7.64 8.72
N SER A 109 -0.53 8.75 8.03
CA SER A 109 0.79 9.39 8.01
C SER A 109 1.93 8.42 7.67
N LEU A 110 1.63 7.39 6.88
CA LEU A 110 2.58 6.35 6.49
C LEU A 110 2.51 6.12 4.97
N PRO A 111 3.65 5.92 4.29
CA PRO A 111 3.62 5.54 2.90
C PRO A 111 3.01 4.13 2.74
N VAL A 112 2.37 3.87 1.60
CA VAL A 112 1.73 2.57 1.28
C VAL A 112 2.67 1.39 1.52
N GLN A 113 3.95 1.55 1.19
CA GLN A 113 4.97 0.53 1.45
C GLN A 113 5.14 0.18 2.93
N SER A 114 5.17 1.20 3.80
CA SER A 114 5.28 0.99 5.24
C SER A 114 4.04 0.30 5.79
N ILE A 115 2.83 0.63 5.30
CA ILE A 115 1.59 -0.06 5.69
C ILE A 115 1.68 -1.56 5.35
N LYS A 116 2.14 -1.88 4.13
CA LYS A 116 2.35 -3.27 3.66
C LYS A 116 3.37 -4.01 4.53
N ASP A 117 4.49 -3.39 4.85
CA ASP A 117 5.56 -3.98 5.66
C ASP A 117 5.13 -4.23 7.11
N ILE A 118 4.46 -3.26 7.74
CA ILE A 118 3.95 -3.40 9.10
C ILE A 118 2.89 -4.51 9.15
N SER A 119 1.95 -4.53 8.20
CA SER A 119 0.93 -5.57 8.10
C SER A 119 1.56 -6.97 7.95
N ARG A 120 2.59 -7.10 7.09
CA ARG A 120 3.32 -8.36 6.91
C ARG A 120 3.99 -8.82 8.21
N ARG A 121 4.69 -7.92 8.91
CA ARG A 121 5.37 -8.24 10.18
C ARG A 121 4.38 -8.66 11.26
N MET A 122 3.23 -7.99 11.34
CA MET A 122 2.15 -8.33 12.26
C MET A 122 1.60 -9.74 11.99
N SER A 123 1.27 -10.05 10.74
CA SER A 123 0.76 -11.39 10.38
C SER A 123 1.76 -12.51 10.71
N ILE A 124 3.07 -12.27 10.53
CA ILE A 124 4.12 -13.22 10.92
C ILE A 124 4.14 -13.41 12.45
N GLY A 125 4.06 -12.31 13.21
CA GLY A 125 4.04 -12.33 14.67
C GLY A 125 2.83 -13.10 15.23
N GLU A 126 1.64 -12.84 14.70
CA GLU A 126 0.42 -13.55 15.08
C GLU A 126 0.47 -15.04 14.74
N ALA A 127 0.97 -15.39 13.56
CA ALA A 127 1.12 -16.79 13.16
C ALA A 127 2.11 -17.54 14.07
N LYS A 128 3.19 -16.86 14.50
CA LYS A 128 4.14 -17.42 15.47
C LYS A 128 3.50 -17.60 16.84
N ALA A 129 2.75 -16.61 17.33
CA ALA A 129 2.07 -16.68 18.61
C ALA A 129 0.97 -17.75 18.67
N ARG A 130 0.25 -17.99 17.55
CA ARG A 130 -0.79 -19.02 17.46
C ARG A 130 -0.23 -20.46 17.42
N ARG A 131 1.01 -20.63 16.98
CA ARG A 131 1.67 -21.94 16.84
C ARG A 131 2.47 -22.36 18.08
N ALA A 132 2.73 -21.43 18.99
CA ALA A 132 3.37 -21.69 20.28
C ALA A 132 2.30 -22.07 21.32
#